data_AF-A0A1I6IWJ0-F1
#
_entry.id   AF-A0A1I6IWJ0-F1
#
_cell.length_a   1.000
_cell.length_b   1.000
_cell.length_c   1.000
_cell.angle_alpha   90.00
_cell.angle_beta   90.00
_cell.angle_gamma   90.00
#
_symmetry.space_group_name_H-M   'P 1'
#
loop_
_entity.id
_entity.type
_entity.pdbx_description
1 polymer ?
#
loop_
_entity_poly.entity_id
_entity_poly.type
_entity_poly.pdbx_seq_one_letter_code
_entity_poly.pdbx_strand_id
1 'polypeptide(L)'
;MADNKSGRDKQARDAERRQRERDIDAELERGDEVQPPVDAGELGDLEAELEVLTFPATGRDIVAAVGDRTIESVEESYTLGELIPETDEETFDSPDAVRVLVQRPTVAAAMKRIVEASKTLSNTEFSWSQRKAYETTFEELEAIDADDDDEGIRAISDWVTEQIHDKEKLPSSRGVRRQAAKFCRANGYQVRNDEWLGI
;
A
#
# COMPACT_ATOMS: atom_id res chain seq x y z
N MET A 1 30.13 -19.38 18.27
CA MET A 1 29.11 -19.74 17.28
C MET A 1 29.13 -18.64 16.23
N ALA A 2 29.35 -18.98 14.96
CA ALA A 2 29.36 -17.98 13.89
C ALA A 2 27.95 -17.85 13.33
N ASP A 3 27.37 -16.65 13.40
CA ASP A 3 26.17 -16.32 12.63
C ASP A 3 26.47 -16.55 11.15
N ASN A 4 25.79 -17.53 10.55
CA ASN A 4 25.87 -17.74 9.12
C ASN A 4 24.89 -16.77 8.42
N LYS A 5 25.17 -16.46 7.15
CA LYS A 5 24.35 -15.53 6.36
C LYS A 5 22.86 -15.93 6.38
N SER A 6 22.59 -17.24 6.31
CA SER A 6 21.23 -17.79 6.37
C SER A 6 20.49 -17.48 7.68
N GLY A 7 21.18 -17.50 8.83
CA GLY A 7 20.60 -17.14 10.12
C GLY A 7 20.22 -15.66 10.20
N ARG A 8 21.07 -14.78 9.65
CA ARG A 8 20.79 -13.34 9.57
C ARG A 8 19.60 -13.03 8.65
N ASP A 9 19.53 -13.69 7.50
CA ASP A 9 18.43 -13.49 6.54
C ASP A 9 17.09 -13.98 7.13
N LYS A 10 17.11 -15.10 7.87
CA LYS A 10 15.92 -15.57 8.59
C LYS A 10 15.48 -14.57 9.66
N GLN A 11 16.39 -14.07 10.48
CA GLN A 11 16.06 -13.08 11.52
C GLN A 11 15.49 -11.80 10.93
N ALA A 12 16.01 -11.34 9.79
CA ALA A 12 15.49 -10.17 9.09
C ALA A 12 14.04 -10.38 8.64
N ARG A 13 13.73 -11.52 8.00
CA ARG A 13 12.37 -11.87 7.58
C ARG A 13 11.42 -12.02 8.76
N ASP A 14 11.85 -12.66 9.84
CA ASP A 14 11.04 -12.82 11.06
C ASP A 14 10.79 -11.47 11.75
N ALA A 15 11.72 -10.51 11.65
CA ALA A 15 11.53 -9.15 12.17
C ALA A 15 10.57 -8.33 11.31
N GLU A 16 10.68 -8.45 9.99
CA GLU A 16 9.78 -7.82 9.02
C GLU A 16 8.34 -8.31 9.20
N ARG A 17 8.12 -9.63 9.27
CA ARG A 17 6.79 -10.21 9.53
C ARG A 17 6.17 -9.65 10.82
N ARG A 18 6.92 -9.64 11.92
CA ARG A 18 6.43 -9.08 13.19
C ARG A 18 6.15 -7.59 13.13
N GLN A 19 6.83 -6.85 12.28
CA GLN A 19 6.53 -5.44 12.09
C GLN A 19 5.22 -5.29 11.32
N ARG A 20 5.04 -6.04 10.23
CA ARG A 20 3.80 -6.05 9.45
C ARG A 20 2.59 -6.43 10.31
N GLU A 21 2.68 -7.47 11.13
CA GLU A 21 1.60 -7.88 12.05
C GLU A 21 1.22 -6.72 13.00
N ARG A 22 2.23 -6.05 13.60
CA ARG A 22 1.96 -4.89 14.46
C ARG A 22 1.34 -3.71 13.73
N ASP A 23 1.75 -3.46 12.49
CA ASP A 23 1.21 -2.36 11.69
C ASP A 23 -0.26 -2.65 11.34
N ILE A 24 -0.61 -3.91 11.05
CA ILE A 24 -2.00 -4.36 10.85
C ILE A 24 -2.80 -4.19 12.15
N ASP A 25 -2.30 -4.71 13.28
CA ASP A 25 -2.98 -4.59 14.59
C ASP A 25 -3.23 -3.12 14.95
N ALA A 26 -2.23 -2.26 14.76
CA ALA A 26 -2.34 -0.84 15.04
C ALA A 26 -3.31 -0.11 14.09
N GLU A 27 -3.49 -0.60 12.86
CA GLU A 27 -4.50 -0.08 11.94
C GLU A 27 -5.91 -0.53 12.35
N LEU A 28 -6.06 -1.81 12.71
CA LEU A 28 -7.34 -2.35 13.22
C LEU A 28 -7.78 -1.66 14.52
N GLU A 29 -6.85 -1.35 15.43
CA GLU A 29 -7.12 -0.58 16.65
C GLU A 29 -7.46 0.90 16.39
N ARG A 30 -6.95 1.48 15.29
CA ARG A 30 -7.18 2.89 14.91
C ARG A 30 -8.54 3.14 14.27
N GLY A 31 -9.46 2.17 14.25
CA GLY A 31 -10.78 2.24 13.61
C GLY A 31 -11.73 3.40 13.99
N ASP A 32 -11.29 4.37 14.81
CA ASP A 32 -12.01 5.60 15.19
C ASP A 32 -11.35 6.90 14.64
N GLU A 33 -10.23 6.83 13.91
CA GLU A 33 -9.73 7.94 13.08
C GLU A 33 -10.60 8.08 11.80
N VAL A 34 -10.46 9.17 11.03
CA VAL A 34 -11.39 9.60 9.95
C VAL A 34 -12.06 8.40 9.26
N GLN A 35 -13.40 8.32 9.38
CA GLN A 35 -14.19 7.16 8.99
C GLN A 35 -13.79 6.63 7.60
N PRO A 36 -13.61 5.31 7.43
CA PRO A 36 -13.11 4.76 6.18
C PRO A 36 -14.10 5.01 5.04
N PRO A 37 -13.61 5.14 3.80
CA PRO A 37 -14.45 5.35 2.62
C PRO A 37 -15.30 4.12 2.24
N VAL A 38 -15.17 2.98 2.93
CA VAL A 38 -15.83 1.70 2.59
C VAL A 38 -16.80 1.27 3.70
N ASP A 39 -17.99 0.77 3.31
CA ASP A 39 -19.00 0.30 4.24
C ASP A 39 -18.56 -0.95 5.05
N ALA A 40 -18.79 -0.92 6.35
CA ALA A 40 -18.37 -2.00 7.26
C ALA A 40 -19.08 -3.34 7.00
N GLY A 41 -20.29 -3.33 6.43
CA GLY A 41 -21.02 -4.52 6.03
C GLY A 41 -20.39 -5.23 4.84
N GLU A 42 -19.91 -4.47 3.85
CA GLU A 42 -19.18 -5.04 2.70
C GLU A 42 -17.88 -5.72 3.12
N LEU A 43 -17.19 -5.17 4.12
CA LEU A 43 -15.97 -5.76 4.67
C LEU A 43 -16.22 -7.10 5.37
N GLY A 44 -17.37 -7.28 6.01
CA GLY A 44 -17.73 -8.54 6.69
C GLY A 44 -17.99 -9.69 5.71
N ASP A 45 -18.65 -9.41 4.58
CA ASP A 45 -18.84 -10.40 3.53
C ASP A 45 -17.51 -10.79 2.86
N LEU A 46 -16.65 -9.80 2.62
CA LEU A 46 -15.30 -10.02 2.11
C LEU A 46 -14.48 -10.92 3.04
N GLU A 47 -14.51 -10.63 4.35
CA GLU A 47 -13.77 -11.40 5.37
C GLU A 47 -14.18 -12.88 5.33
N ALA A 48 -15.48 -13.18 5.23
CA ALA A 48 -15.98 -14.54 5.13
C ALA A 48 -15.50 -15.27 3.86
N GLU A 49 -15.40 -14.58 2.72
CA GLU A 49 -14.84 -15.15 1.48
C GLU A 49 -13.33 -15.42 1.62
N LEU A 50 -12.60 -14.51 2.26
CA LEU A 50 -11.16 -14.64 2.50
C LEU A 50 -10.83 -15.74 3.51
N GLU A 51 -11.64 -15.97 4.55
CA GLU A 51 -11.43 -17.04 5.54
C GLU A 51 -11.38 -18.45 4.92
N VAL A 52 -11.94 -18.64 3.74
CA VAL A 52 -11.89 -19.91 2.99
C VAL A 52 -10.50 -20.14 2.37
N LEU A 53 -9.73 -19.08 2.13
CA LEU A 53 -8.40 -19.17 1.56
C LEU A 53 -7.36 -19.64 2.58
N THR A 54 -6.33 -20.33 2.09
CA THR A 54 -5.21 -20.75 2.94
C THR A 54 -4.17 -19.65 2.99
N PHE A 55 -3.95 -19.10 4.19
CA PHE A 55 -2.89 -18.13 4.44
C PHE A 55 -1.61 -18.81 4.95
N PRO A 56 -0.41 -18.30 4.62
CA PRO A 56 -0.17 -17.12 3.79
C PRO A 56 -0.53 -17.31 2.30
N ALA A 57 -1.19 -16.32 1.70
CA ALA A 57 -1.68 -16.34 0.32
C ALA A 57 -1.00 -15.26 -0.53
N THR A 58 -0.74 -15.53 -1.80
CA THR A 58 -0.17 -14.50 -2.70
C THR A 58 -1.23 -13.54 -3.21
N GLY A 59 -0.83 -12.35 -3.65
CA GLY A 59 -1.74 -11.41 -4.32
C GLY A 59 -2.43 -12.05 -5.53
N ARG A 60 -1.71 -12.88 -6.29
CA ARG A 60 -2.30 -13.64 -7.40
C ARG A 60 -3.36 -14.65 -6.92
N ASP A 61 -3.10 -15.40 -5.86
CA ASP A 61 -4.06 -16.39 -5.35
C ASP A 61 -5.36 -15.71 -4.89
N ILE A 62 -5.24 -14.55 -4.24
CA ILE A 62 -6.40 -13.77 -3.77
C ILE A 62 -7.18 -13.22 -4.98
N VAL A 63 -6.51 -12.58 -5.95
CA VAL A 63 -7.16 -12.06 -7.15
C VAL A 63 -7.83 -13.18 -7.97
N ALA A 64 -7.21 -14.37 -8.05
CA ALA A 64 -7.80 -15.50 -8.74
C ALA A 64 -9.07 -16.04 -8.06
N ALA A 65 -9.17 -15.92 -6.73
CA ALA A 65 -10.29 -16.44 -5.96
C ALA A 65 -11.44 -15.43 -5.84
N VAL A 66 -11.12 -14.17 -5.56
CA VAL A 66 -12.09 -13.12 -5.21
C VAL A 66 -11.89 -11.82 -5.98
N GLY A 67 -11.04 -11.79 -7.01
CA GLY A 67 -10.66 -10.56 -7.73
C GLY A 67 -11.83 -9.78 -8.34
N ASP A 68 -12.92 -10.44 -8.73
CA ASP A 68 -14.11 -9.79 -9.29
C ASP A 68 -15.02 -9.15 -8.22
N ARG A 69 -14.74 -9.37 -6.93
CA ARG A 69 -15.52 -8.78 -5.83
C ARG A 69 -15.36 -7.28 -5.85
N THR A 70 -16.49 -6.57 -5.91
CA THR A 70 -16.55 -5.11 -5.83
C THR A 70 -16.54 -4.64 -4.37
N ILE A 71 -15.85 -3.53 -4.15
CA ILE A 71 -15.74 -2.75 -2.93
C ILE A 71 -16.23 -1.34 -3.29
N GLU A 72 -17.26 -0.87 -2.61
CA GLU A 72 -17.79 0.48 -2.80
C GLU A 72 -17.03 1.46 -1.91
N SER A 73 -16.40 2.47 -2.51
CA SER A 73 -15.85 3.63 -1.81
C SER A 73 -16.82 4.82 -1.91
N VAL A 74 -16.60 5.86 -1.10
CA VAL A 74 -17.37 7.12 -1.14
C VAL A 74 -17.39 7.76 -2.53
N GLU A 75 -16.30 7.62 -3.28
CA GLU A 75 -16.12 8.31 -4.56
C GLU A 75 -16.28 7.37 -5.76
N GLU A 76 -15.86 6.12 -5.63
CA GLU A 76 -15.82 5.16 -6.74
C GLU A 76 -15.88 3.69 -6.27
N SER A 77 -16.17 2.79 -7.21
CA SER A 77 -16.21 1.36 -6.93
C SER A 77 -14.95 0.70 -7.49
N TYR A 78 -14.34 -0.17 -6.68
CA TYR A 78 -13.14 -0.91 -7.04
C TYR A 78 -13.40 -2.40 -6.99
N THR A 79 -12.81 -3.16 -7.91
CA THR A 79 -12.69 -4.61 -7.74
C THR A 79 -11.48 -4.96 -6.89
N LEU A 80 -11.50 -6.07 -6.16
CA LEU A 80 -10.31 -6.56 -5.44
C LEU A 80 -9.12 -6.73 -6.38
N GLY A 81 -9.40 -7.15 -7.62
CA GLY A 81 -8.41 -7.22 -8.69
C GLY A 81 -7.75 -5.87 -8.95
N GLU A 82 -8.43 -4.75 -8.83
CA GLU A 82 -7.89 -3.39 -9.01
C GLU A 82 -7.09 -2.86 -7.81
N LEU A 83 -7.24 -3.47 -6.63
CA LEU A 83 -6.57 -3.05 -5.40
C LEU A 83 -5.34 -3.91 -5.09
N ILE A 84 -5.38 -5.19 -5.44
CA ILE A 84 -4.33 -6.16 -5.08
C ILE A 84 -3.43 -6.41 -6.29
N PRO A 85 -2.10 -6.30 -6.13
CA PRO A 85 -1.17 -6.60 -7.22
C PRO A 85 -1.23 -8.08 -7.59
N GLU A 86 -1.38 -8.39 -8.88
CA GLU A 86 -1.47 -9.77 -9.35
C GLU A 86 -0.08 -10.42 -9.41
N THR A 87 0.45 -10.77 -8.24
CA THR A 87 1.84 -11.16 -8.04
C THR A 87 2.03 -12.25 -6.99
N ASP A 88 3.09 -13.06 -7.16
CA ASP A 88 3.57 -13.99 -6.13
C ASP A 88 4.55 -13.33 -5.16
N GLU A 89 5.15 -12.20 -5.54
CA GLU A 89 6.14 -11.49 -4.72
C GLU A 89 5.51 -10.80 -3.52
N GLU A 90 4.20 -10.53 -3.61
CA GLU A 90 3.40 -10.03 -2.52
C GLU A 90 2.62 -11.18 -1.91
N THR A 91 2.81 -11.33 -0.60
CA THR A 91 2.14 -12.34 0.21
C THR A 91 1.42 -11.63 1.35
N PHE A 92 0.20 -12.08 1.63
CA PHE A 92 -0.61 -11.66 2.75
C PHE A 92 -0.59 -12.77 3.79
N ASP A 93 -0.40 -12.42 5.06
CA ASP A 93 -0.27 -13.39 6.15
C ASP A 93 -1.63 -13.74 6.80
N SER A 94 -2.68 -12.93 6.57
CA SER A 94 -4.03 -13.13 7.10
C SER A 94 -5.11 -12.41 6.25
N PRO A 95 -6.40 -12.76 6.42
CA PRO A 95 -7.52 -11.98 5.86
C PRO A 95 -7.49 -10.51 6.28
N ASP A 96 -7.13 -10.22 7.54
CA ASP A 96 -7.02 -8.85 8.06
C ASP A 96 -6.03 -7.99 7.27
N ALA A 97 -4.94 -8.59 6.79
CA ALA A 97 -3.96 -7.89 5.96
C ALA A 97 -4.58 -7.40 4.64
N VAL A 98 -5.53 -8.16 4.08
CA VAL A 98 -6.29 -7.77 2.89
C VAL A 98 -7.34 -6.73 3.26
N ARG A 99 -8.03 -6.92 4.41
CA ARG A 99 -9.04 -5.99 4.92
C ARG A 99 -8.48 -4.58 5.15
N VAL A 100 -7.30 -4.47 5.75
CA VAL A 100 -6.62 -3.17 5.96
C VAL A 100 -6.33 -2.49 4.62
N LEU A 101 -5.89 -3.25 3.62
CA LEU A 101 -5.60 -2.72 2.28
C LEU A 101 -6.87 -2.18 1.59
N VAL A 102 -7.99 -2.91 1.65
CA VAL A 102 -9.24 -2.47 0.98
C VAL A 102 -9.94 -1.31 1.67
N GLN A 103 -9.66 -1.06 2.94
CA GLN A 103 -10.17 0.12 3.65
C GLN A 103 -9.62 1.44 3.07
N ARG A 104 -8.49 1.39 2.36
CA ARG A 104 -7.87 2.54 1.69
C ARG A 104 -7.73 2.27 0.19
N PRO A 105 -8.85 2.21 -0.55
CA PRO A 105 -8.86 1.72 -1.92
C PRO A 105 -8.01 2.59 -2.86
N THR A 106 -7.99 3.92 -2.69
CA THR A 106 -7.16 4.80 -3.53
C THR A 106 -5.66 4.56 -3.32
N VAL A 107 -5.22 4.42 -2.07
CA VAL A 107 -3.83 4.07 -1.72
C VAL A 107 -3.47 2.70 -2.29
N ALA A 108 -4.35 1.71 -2.13
CA ALA A 108 -4.15 0.35 -2.63
C ALA A 108 -4.03 0.31 -4.16
N ALA A 109 -4.93 0.99 -4.88
CA ALA A 109 -4.90 1.10 -6.34
C ALA A 109 -3.60 1.79 -6.85
N ALA A 110 -3.17 2.85 -6.17
CA ALA A 110 -1.90 3.52 -6.48
C ALA A 110 -0.70 2.58 -6.27
N MET A 111 -0.67 1.88 -5.14
CA MET A 111 0.38 0.90 -4.83
C MET A 111 0.39 -0.25 -5.83
N LYS A 112 -0.77 -0.73 -6.26
CA LYS A 112 -0.88 -1.75 -7.31
C LYS A 112 -0.17 -1.34 -8.58
N ARG A 113 -0.51 -0.16 -9.12
CA ARG A 113 0.10 0.35 -10.36
C ARG A 113 1.62 0.42 -10.25
N ILE A 114 2.14 0.90 -9.13
CA ILE A 114 3.59 1.01 -8.89
C ILE A 114 4.25 -0.37 -8.79
N VAL A 115 3.65 -1.31 -8.06
CA VAL A 115 4.20 -2.67 -7.91
C VAL A 115 4.24 -3.37 -9.26
N GLU A 116 3.16 -3.33 -10.02
CA GLU A 116 3.10 -3.95 -11.33
C GLU A 116 4.04 -3.27 -12.34
N ALA A 117 4.15 -1.95 -12.32
CA ALA A 117 5.14 -1.24 -13.12
C ALA A 117 6.57 -1.61 -12.71
N SER A 118 6.86 -1.72 -11.42
CA SER A 118 8.22 -2.02 -10.93
C SER A 118 8.74 -3.38 -11.42
N LYS A 119 7.85 -4.34 -11.69
CA LYS A 119 8.22 -5.65 -12.26
C LYS A 119 8.79 -5.58 -13.66
N THR A 120 8.55 -4.49 -14.40
CA THR A 120 9.16 -4.33 -15.73
C THR A 120 10.66 -4.01 -15.63
N LEU A 121 11.15 -3.65 -14.44
CA LEU A 121 12.56 -3.35 -14.20
C LEU A 121 13.34 -4.62 -13.89
N SER A 122 14.38 -4.90 -14.68
CA SER A 122 15.31 -5.99 -14.37
C SER A 122 16.10 -5.71 -13.08
N ASN A 123 16.22 -6.69 -12.18
CA ASN A 123 16.99 -6.62 -10.94
C ASN A 123 16.57 -5.52 -9.94
N THR A 124 15.31 -5.09 -9.96
CA THR A 124 14.79 -4.16 -8.95
C THR A 124 13.91 -4.92 -7.97
N GLU A 125 14.37 -5.09 -6.74
CA GLU A 125 13.53 -5.58 -5.65
C GLU A 125 12.79 -4.40 -5.00
N PHE A 126 11.46 -4.44 -5.03
CA PHE A 126 10.64 -3.49 -4.29
C PHE A 126 10.48 -3.98 -2.84
N SER A 127 11.45 -3.65 -1.98
CA SER A 127 11.45 -4.15 -0.61
C SER A 127 10.22 -3.70 0.18
N TRP A 128 9.79 -4.51 1.16
CA TRP A 128 8.66 -4.16 2.04
C TRP A 128 8.84 -2.81 2.73
N SER A 129 10.04 -2.50 3.22
CA SER A 129 10.31 -1.20 3.87
C SER A 129 10.13 -0.01 2.91
N GLN A 130 10.48 -0.20 1.64
CA GLN A 130 10.32 0.83 0.61
C GLN A 130 8.85 0.98 0.24
N ARG A 131 8.13 -0.15 0.11
CA ARG A 131 6.69 -0.22 -0.11
C ARG A 131 5.93 0.48 1.01
N LYS A 132 6.19 0.15 2.27
CA LYS A 132 5.53 0.78 3.43
C LYS A 132 5.81 2.27 3.49
N ALA A 133 7.03 2.72 3.16
CA ALA A 133 7.32 4.14 3.11
C ALA A 133 6.61 4.89 1.95
N TYR A 134 6.27 4.20 0.85
CA TYR A 134 5.42 4.77 -0.20
C TYR A 134 3.97 4.87 0.30
N GLU A 135 3.45 3.78 0.88
CA GLU A 135 2.11 3.73 1.48
C GLU A 135 1.93 4.85 2.50
N THR A 136 2.83 5.01 3.48
CA THR A 136 2.80 6.14 4.43
C THR A 136 2.88 7.50 3.75
N THR A 137 3.52 7.61 2.59
CA THR A 137 3.52 8.88 1.83
C THR A 137 2.15 9.16 1.22
N PHE A 138 1.42 8.13 0.79
CA PHE A 138 0.05 8.28 0.28
C PHE A 138 -0.97 8.49 1.40
N GLU A 139 -0.85 7.78 2.52
CA GLU A 139 -1.65 8.01 3.73
C GLU A 139 -1.53 9.47 4.22
N GLU A 140 -0.32 10.06 4.14
CA GLU A 140 -0.09 11.46 4.51
C GLU A 140 -0.60 12.45 3.45
N LEU A 141 -0.75 12.03 2.19
CA LEU A 141 -1.39 12.86 1.16
C LEU A 141 -2.91 12.87 1.34
N GLU A 142 -3.51 11.70 1.59
CA GLU A 142 -4.92 11.52 1.93
C GLU A 142 -5.32 12.37 3.15
N ALA A 143 -4.46 12.45 4.16
CA ALA A 143 -4.73 13.19 5.39
C ALA A 143 -4.60 14.72 5.27
N ILE A 144 -4.07 15.26 4.17
CA ILE A 144 -3.87 16.71 4.00
C ILE A 144 -5.21 17.42 3.74
N ASP A 145 -6.00 16.89 2.82
CA ASP A 145 -7.29 17.47 2.44
C ASP A 145 -8.22 16.36 1.94
N ALA A 146 -9.29 16.11 2.69
CA ALA A 146 -10.27 15.06 2.35
C ALA A 146 -11.21 15.47 1.20
N ASP A 147 -11.22 16.75 0.81
CA ASP A 147 -12.06 17.28 -0.28
C ASP A 147 -11.29 17.38 -1.61
N ASP A 148 -10.04 16.89 -1.70
CA ASP A 148 -9.20 17.01 -2.91
C ASP A 148 -9.32 15.85 -3.91
N ASP A 149 -10.33 14.99 -3.75
CA ASP A 149 -10.56 13.78 -4.54
C ASP A 149 -9.28 12.92 -4.69
N ASP A 150 -8.44 12.85 -3.66
CA ASP A 150 -7.15 12.15 -3.64
C ASP A 150 -6.18 12.58 -4.77
N GLU A 151 -6.25 13.85 -5.23
CA GLU A 151 -5.42 14.36 -6.33
C GLU A 151 -3.92 14.14 -6.05
N GLY A 152 -3.51 14.33 -4.80
CA GLY A 152 -2.14 14.10 -4.37
C GLY A 152 -1.65 12.67 -4.58
N ILE A 153 -2.48 11.67 -4.26
CA ILE A 153 -2.13 10.25 -4.44
C ILE A 153 -1.97 9.96 -5.93
N ARG A 154 -2.93 10.40 -6.77
CA ARG A 154 -2.90 10.20 -8.23
C ARG A 154 -1.65 10.83 -8.85
N ALA A 155 -1.38 12.10 -8.54
CA ALA A 155 -0.24 12.84 -9.08
C ALA A 155 1.11 12.20 -8.73
N ILE A 156 1.27 11.71 -7.50
CA ILE A 156 2.51 11.08 -7.06
C ILE A 156 2.64 9.64 -7.59
N SER A 157 1.54 8.89 -7.67
CA SER A 157 1.50 7.56 -8.29
C SER A 157 1.88 7.60 -9.77
N ASP A 158 1.31 8.54 -10.52
CA ASP A 158 1.64 8.75 -11.93
C ASP A 158 3.10 9.16 -12.09
N TRP A 159 3.60 10.08 -11.26
CA TRP A 159 5.02 10.46 -11.30
C TRP A 159 5.96 9.27 -11.04
N VAL A 160 5.65 8.40 -10.07
CA VAL A 160 6.45 7.19 -9.82
C VAL A 160 6.43 6.27 -11.03
N THR A 161 5.25 6.04 -11.59
CA THR A 161 5.05 5.17 -12.76
C THR A 161 5.80 5.72 -13.99
N GLU A 162 5.78 7.03 -14.20
CA GLU A 162 6.62 7.73 -15.19
C GLU A 162 8.11 7.53 -14.92
N GLN A 163 8.58 7.61 -13.66
CA GLN A 163 9.99 7.34 -13.35
C GLN A 163 10.38 5.90 -13.73
N ILE A 164 9.49 4.94 -13.51
CA ILE A 164 9.71 3.55 -13.86
C ILE A 164 9.75 3.37 -15.38
N HIS A 165 8.79 3.92 -16.13
CA HIS A 165 8.74 3.74 -17.58
C HIS A 165 9.78 4.56 -18.34
N ASP A 166 9.95 5.84 -18.01
CA ASP A 166 10.79 6.75 -18.79
C ASP A 166 12.26 6.69 -18.39
N LYS A 167 12.54 6.36 -17.13
CA LYS A 167 13.91 6.35 -16.59
C LYS A 167 14.37 4.97 -16.16
N GLU A 168 13.54 3.94 -16.37
CA GLU A 168 13.82 2.55 -15.99
C GLU A 168 14.28 2.45 -14.52
N LYS A 169 13.68 3.26 -13.65
CA LYS A 169 14.15 3.42 -12.28
C LYS A 169 13.01 3.58 -11.28
N LEU A 170 12.99 2.68 -10.30
CA LEU A 170 12.17 2.84 -9.10
C LEU A 170 12.75 3.95 -8.20
N PRO A 171 11.97 5.01 -7.87
CA PRO A 171 12.42 6.08 -6.99
C PRO A 171 12.74 5.58 -5.57
N SER A 172 13.67 6.24 -4.87
CA SER A 172 13.83 5.97 -3.43
C SER A 172 12.64 6.51 -2.63
N SER A 173 12.32 5.97 -1.46
CA SER A 173 11.25 6.48 -0.58
C SER A 173 11.43 7.96 -0.20
N ARG A 174 12.68 8.41 -0.01
CA ARG A 174 12.99 9.83 0.21
C ARG A 174 12.69 10.69 -1.03
N GLY A 175 12.82 10.10 -2.23
CA GLY A 175 12.48 10.75 -3.50
C GLY A 175 10.97 10.98 -3.61
N VAL A 176 10.17 9.94 -3.33
CA VAL A 176 8.70 10.04 -3.34
C VAL A 176 8.22 11.08 -2.33
N ARG A 177 8.68 11.03 -1.08
CA ARG A 177 8.35 12.06 -0.07
C ARG A 177 8.65 13.48 -0.49
N ARG A 178 9.82 13.73 -1.10
CA ARG A 178 10.18 15.07 -1.59
C ARG A 178 9.26 15.53 -2.71
N GLN A 179 8.87 14.60 -3.60
CA GLN A 179 7.95 14.92 -4.67
C GLN A 179 6.56 15.21 -4.13
N ALA A 180 6.07 14.42 -3.17
CA ALA A 180 4.81 14.66 -2.45
C ALA A 180 4.81 16.02 -1.75
N ALA A 181 5.85 16.34 -0.97
CA ALA A 181 5.99 17.63 -0.32
C ALA A 181 6.05 18.80 -1.32
N LYS A 182 6.67 18.59 -2.49
CA LYS A 182 6.70 19.59 -3.57
C LYS A 182 5.32 19.81 -4.16
N PHE A 183 4.56 18.74 -4.42
CA PHE A 183 3.17 18.81 -4.88
C PHE A 183 2.32 19.61 -3.87
N CYS A 184 2.38 19.25 -2.59
CA CYS A 184 1.60 19.91 -1.54
C CYS A 184 1.88 21.41 -1.48
N ARG A 185 3.16 21.80 -1.46
CA ARG A 185 3.57 23.21 -1.44
C ARG A 185 3.16 23.96 -2.71
N ALA A 186 3.11 23.28 -3.86
CA ALA A 186 2.69 23.89 -5.12
C ALA A 186 1.16 24.16 -5.17
N ASN A 187 0.37 23.29 -4.53
CA ASN A 187 -1.09 23.43 -4.41
C ASN A 187 -1.53 24.27 -3.20
N GLY A 188 -0.58 24.81 -2.42
CA GLY A 188 -0.86 25.70 -1.31
C GLY A 188 -1.14 25.01 0.02
N TYR A 189 -1.01 23.69 0.09
CA TYR A 189 -1.15 22.94 1.34
C TYR A 189 0.00 23.22 2.29
N GLN A 190 -0.33 23.36 3.58
CA GLN A 190 0.64 23.61 4.63
C GLN A 190 1.26 22.30 5.10
N VAL A 191 2.55 22.12 4.88
CA VAL A 191 3.32 20.96 5.34
C VAL A 191 4.29 21.40 6.42
N ARG A 192 4.18 20.87 7.64
CA ARG A 192 5.09 21.25 8.73
C ARG A 192 6.41 20.51 8.63
N ASN A 193 7.49 21.14 9.10
CA ASN A 193 8.83 20.58 9.04
C ASN A 193 9.04 19.37 9.98
N ASP A 194 8.14 19.16 10.94
CA ASP A 194 8.17 18.05 11.90
C ASP A 194 7.30 16.85 11.50
N GLU A 195 6.62 16.93 10.36
CA GLU A 195 5.74 15.88 9.81
C GLU A 195 6.46 15.03 8.75
N TRP A 196 5.85 13.91 8.33
CA TRP A 196 6.44 12.96 7.38
C TRP A 196 6.88 13.62 6.06
N LEU A 197 6.06 14.57 5.58
CA LEU A 197 6.28 15.36 4.36
C LEU A 197 7.11 16.63 4.60
N GLY A 198 7.56 16.89 5.83
CA GLY A 198 8.35 18.06 6.25
C GLY A 198 9.79 18.13 5.73
N ILE A 199 10.06 17.53 4.57
CA ILE A 199 11.38 17.34 3.96
C ILE A 199 11.86 18.48 3.07
#